data_AF-A0AAE7JVB8-F1
#
_entry.id   AF-A0AAE7JVB8-F1
#
_cell.length_a   1.000
_cell.length_b   1.000
_cell.length_c   1.000
_cell.angle_alpha   90.00
_cell.angle_beta   90.00
_cell.angle_gamma   90.00
#
_symmetry.space_group_name_H-M   'P 1'
#
loop_
_entity.id
_entity.type
_entity.pdbx_description
1 polymer ?
#
loop_
_entity_poly.entity_id
_entity_poly.type
_entity_poly.pdbx_seq_one_letter_code
_entity_poly.pdbx_strand_id
1 'polypeptide(L)'
;MERSVLLHHIKTSCYALSAIVLTGWVTDALNEGLIFKMILRFFRPDDVERYSHPFTDLTSFFIWFIPLLFTTLLLLLASVMTLHHVKKPHLYRITKKKPLLHGPHVIGTPAVGQVASFLQTYTSAEKLSLLLPQVLQLEYQTELASIEGARDVEIHLLKENDDLQKIALELEQWVKKRLKNRPADNVSRLFMDITYATPVRSAAALFCSLDQDIELIQGTPDGKLSSYDLVCKVQE
;
A
#
# COMPACT_ATOMS: atom_id res chain seq x y z
N MET A 1 19.87 -16.50 0.91
CA MET A 1 19.27 -15.92 2.12
C MET A 1 18.60 -14.63 1.69
N GLU A 2 17.27 -14.57 1.76
CA GLU A 2 16.48 -13.44 1.26
C GLU A 2 16.84 -12.14 1.99
N ARG A 3 16.87 -11.02 1.26
CA ARG A 3 17.24 -9.71 1.79
C ARG A 3 16.32 -9.28 2.94
N SER A 4 15.07 -9.71 2.90
CA SER A 4 14.04 -9.52 3.93
C SER A 4 14.41 -10.22 5.25
N VAL A 5 14.86 -11.48 5.18
CA VAL A 5 15.31 -12.29 6.31
C VAL A 5 16.57 -11.66 6.93
N LEU A 6 17.54 -11.25 6.12
CA LEU A 6 18.75 -10.56 6.60
C LEU A 6 18.40 -9.25 7.34
N LEU A 7 17.50 -8.45 6.79
CA LEU A 7 17.06 -7.20 7.43
C LEU A 7 16.29 -7.45 8.72
N HIS A 8 15.48 -8.51 8.78
CA HIS A 8 14.79 -8.91 10.01
C HIS A 8 15.78 -9.33 11.10
N HIS A 9 16.83 -10.08 10.74
CA HIS A 9 17.91 -10.43 11.67
C HIS A 9 18.70 -9.22 12.13
N ILE A 10 19.00 -8.28 11.23
CA ILE A 10 19.67 -7.01 11.61
C ILE A 10 18.79 -6.22 12.57
N LYS A 11 17.49 -6.08 12.27
CA LYS A 11 16.51 -5.39 13.13
C LYS A 11 16.46 -6.00 14.53
N THR A 12 16.23 -7.30 14.62
CA THR A 12 16.14 -8.02 15.90
C THR A 12 17.45 -7.96 16.67
N SER A 13 18.60 -8.06 15.99
CA SER A 13 19.91 -7.87 16.62
C SER A 13 20.10 -6.45 17.14
N CYS A 14 19.66 -5.41 16.41
CA CYS A 14 19.71 -4.03 16.87
C CYS A 14 18.84 -3.81 18.12
N TYR A 15 17.62 -4.36 18.17
CA TYR A 15 16.79 -4.27 19.38
C TYR A 15 17.39 -5.03 20.56
N ALA A 16 17.91 -6.24 20.34
CA ALA A 16 18.55 -7.02 21.39
C ALA A 16 19.79 -6.30 21.95
N LEU A 17 20.62 -5.74 21.07
CA LEU A 17 21.81 -4.99 21.47
C LEU A 17 21.43 -3.70 22.21
N SER A 18 20.45 -2.94 21.71
CA SER A 18 19.95 -1.76 22.43
C SER A 18 19.37 -2.11 23.80
N ALA A 19 18.65 -3.23 23.92
CA ALA A 19 18.11 -3.69 25.21
C ALA A 19 19.23 -4.03 26.20
N ILE A 20 20.25 -4.79 25.78
CA ILE A 20 21.41 -5.13 26.62
C ILE A 20 22.13 -3.87 27.09
N VAL A 21 22.35 -2.91 26.19
CA VAL A 21 23.06 -1.67 26.49
C VAL A 21 22.23 -0.76 27.40
N LEU A 22 20.91 -0.65 27.21
CA LEU A 22 20.01 0.10 28.09
C LEU A 22 19.87 -0.55 29.47
N THR A 23 19.67 -1.87 29.54
CA THR A 23 19.59 -2.60 30.80
C THR A 23 20.90 -2.48 31.56
N GLY A 24 22.04 -2.70 30.90
CA GLY A 24 23.37 -2.53 31.50
C GLY A 24 23.63 -1.09 31.98
N TRP A 25 23.13 -0.10 31.25
CA TRP A 25 23.23 1.31 31.63
C TRP A 25 22.40 1.60 32.89
N VAL A 26 21.16 1.12 32.96
CA VAL A 26 20.30 1.30 34.14
C VAL A 26 20.86 0.55 35.35
N THR A 27 21.30 -0.70 35.20
CA THR A 27 21.84 -1.50 36.32
C THR A 27 23.15 -0.92 36.86
N ASP A 28 24.03 -0.44 35.97
CA ASP A 28 25.28 0.18 36.42
C ASP A 28 25.02 1.57 37.04
N ALA A 29 24.02 2.32 36.56
CA ALA A 29 23.62 3.60 37.15
C ALA A 29 23.02 3.43 38.56
N LEU A 30 22.38 2.28 38.82
CA LEU A 30 21.92 1.83 40.13
C LEU A 30 23.04 1.19 40.99
N ASN A 31 24.29 1.27 40.53
CA ASN A 31 25.50 0.84 41.24
C ASN A 31 25.63 -0.69 41.39
N GLU A 32 24.96 -1.48 40.55
CA GLU A 32 25.03 -2.95 40.58
C GLU A 32 26.28 -3.52 39.86
N GLY A 33 26.99 -2.69 39.08
CA GLY A 33 28.37 -2.94 38.63
C GLY A 33 28.57 -4.15 37.69
N LEU A 34 27.62 -4.42 36.81
CA LEU A 34 27.50 -5.70 36.10
C LEU A 34 28.11 -5.73 34.70
N ILE A 35 28.02 -4.66 33.89
CA ILE A 35 28.35 -4.78 32.44
C ILE A 35 29.31 -3.70 31.93
N PHE A 36 28.99 -2.42 32.11
CA PHE A 36 29.83 -1.34 31.58
C PHE A 36 31.08 -1.14 32.40
N LYS A 37 31.01 -1.28 33.72
CA LYS A 37 32.19 -1.21 34.59
C LYS A 37 33.25 -2.26 34.20
N MET A 38 32.81 -3.45 33.78
CA MET A 38 33.71 -4.52 33.29
C MET A 38 34.36 -4.16 31.94
N ILE A 39 33.59 -3.66 30.98
CA ILE A 39 34.10 -3.23 29.67
C ILE A 39 35.02 -2.01 29.82
N LEU A 40 34.69 -1.06 30.69
CA LEU A 40 35.48 0.13 30.95
C LEU A 40 36.80 -0.19 31.65
N ARG A 41 36.84 -1.18 32.56
CA ARG A 41 38.11 -1.69 33.13
C ARG A 41 39.07 -2.20 32.06
N PHE A 42 38.53 -2.75 30.98
CA PHE A 42 39.37 -3.23 29.87
C PHE A 42 40.00 -2.08 29.08
N PHE A 43 39.25 -1.00 28.81
CA PHE A 43 39.74 0.11 27.98
C PHE A 43 40.44 1.22 28.77
N ARG A 44 40.06 1.45 30.03
CA ARG A 44 40.58 2.51 30.90
C ARG A 44 40.59 2.08 32.38
N PRO A 45 41.51 1.18 32.77
CA PRO A 45 41.55 0.63 34.12
C PRO A 45 41.71 1.71 35.21
N ASP A 46 42.54 2.72 34.98
CA ASP A 46 42.86 3.76 35.97
C ASP A 46 41.70 4.75 36.23
N ASP A 47 40.83 4.95 35.24
CA ASP A 47 39.68 5.85 35.35
C ASP A 47 38.48 5.18 36.06
N VAL A 48 38.46 3.84 36.17
CA VAL A 48 37.31 3.09 36.71
C VAL A 48 37.25 3.12 38.24
N GLU A 49 38.38 3.28 38.93
CA GLU A 49 38.38 3.37 40.41
C GLU A 49 37.79 4.68 40.93
N ARG A 50 37.86 5.76 40.14
CA ARG A 50 37.24 7.06 40.45
C ARG A 50 35.78 7.15 40.00
N TYR A 51 35.27 6.10 39.37
CA TYR A 51 33.97 6.06 38.72
C TYR A 51 32.85 5.73 39.72
N SER A 52 32.22 6.77 40.28
CA SER A 52 31.11 6.63 41.23
C SER A 52 29.76 7.14 40.72
N HIS A 53 29.70 8.17 39.86
CA HIS A 53 28.43 8.68 39.31
C HIS A 53 28.57 9.40 37.95
N PRO A 54 27.49 9.44 37.13
CA PRO A 54 27.48 10.04 35.80
C PRO A 54 27.68 11.57 35.75
N PHE A 55 27.55 12.26 36.87
CA PHE A 55 27.55 13.72 36.94
C PHE A 55 28.73 14.31 37.72
N THR A 56 29.74 13.50 38.08
CA THR A 56 30.89 14.00 38.86
C THR A 56 31.83 14.84 38.01
N ASP A 57 32.14 14.38 36.79
CA ASP A 57 33.15 14.97 35.91
C ASP A 57 32.75 14.84 34.44
N LEU A 58 33.30 15.71 33.58
CA LEU A 58 33.05 15.68 32.12
C LEU A 58 33.42 14.32 31.51
N THR A 59 34.53 13.72 31.95
CA THR A 59 34.98 12.41 31.48
C THR A 59 33.95 11.32 31.83
N SER A 60 33.45 11.32 33.07
CA SER A 60 32.39 10.42 33.51
C SER A 60 31.13 10.61 32.67
N PHE A 61 30.70 11.86 32.47
CA PHE A 61 29.53 12.18 31.64
C PHE A 61 29.63 11.60 30.22
N PHE A 62 30.74 11.80 29.51
CA PHE A 62 30.90 11.25 28.16
C PHE A 62 30.88 9.72 28.12
N ILE A 63 31.41 9.07 29.15
CA ILE A 63 31.38 7.60 29.25
C ILE A 63 29.93 7.09 29.37
N TRP A 64 29.04 7.80 30.06
CA TRP A 64 27.61 7.44 30.16
C TRP A 64 26.78 7.89 28.96
N PHE A 65 27.14 9.03 28.37
CA PHE A 65 26.36 9.66 27.30
C PHE A 65 26.57 8.98 25.94
N ILE A 66 27.80 8.55 25.62
CA ILE A 66 28.12 7.94 24.33
C ILE A 66 27.30 6.65 24.07
N PRO A 67 27.20 5.68 25.02
CA PRO A 67 26.37 4.49 24.82
C PRO A 67 24.88 4.81 24.68
N LEU A 68 24.38 5.81 25.41
CA LEU A 68 22.99 6.26 25.33
C LEU A 68 22.68 6.91 23.97
N LEU A 69 23.58 7.76 23.49
CA LEU A 69 23.46 8.38 22.17
C LEU A 69 23.55 7.35 21.04
N PHE A 70 24.45 6.37 21.18
CA PHE A 70 24.56 5.28 20.21
C PHE A 70 23.31 4.40 20.17
N THR A 71 22.76 4.01 21.32
CA THR A 71 21.55 3.17 21.39
C THR A 71 20.31 3.87 20.88
N THR A 72 20.14 5.15 21.21
CA THR A 72 19.02 5.97 20.70
C THR A 72 19.11 6.14 19.19
N LEU A 73 20.29 6.41 18.64
CA LEU A 73 20.50 6.51 17.19
C LEU A 73 20.25 5.16 16.50
N LEU A 74 20.69 4.05 17.09
CA LEU A 74 20.48 2.70 16.57
C LEU A 74 18.98 2.31 16.57
N LEU A 75 18.24 2.66 17.62
CA LEU A 75 16.78 2.47 17.69
C LEU A 75 16.03 3.34 16.68
N LEU A 76 16.47 4.59 16.48
CA LEU A 76 15.89 5.49 15.50
C LEU A 76 16.10 4.96 14.08
N LEU A 77 17.31 4.50 13.75
CA LEU A 77 17.60 3.86 12.46
C LEU A 77 16.79 2.59 12.26
N ALA A 78 16.69 1.73 13.28
CA ALA A 78 15.85 0.53 13.22
C ALA A 78 14.36 0.88 12.97
N SER A 79 13.85 1.93 13.61
CA SER A 79 12.49 2.43 13.40
C SER A 79 12.27 2.97 11.98
N VAL A 80 13.20 3.77 11.46
CA VAL A 80 13.14 4.26 10.06
C VAL A 80 13.16 3.09 9.07
N MET A 81 13.97 2.05 9.32
CA MET A 81 13.97 0.84 8.51
C MET A 81 12.62 0.10 8.56
N THR A 82 11.91 0.10 9.69
CA THR A 82 10.55 -0.48 9.76
C THR A 82 9.53 0.28 8.93
N LEU A 83 9.56 1.62 8.96
CA LEU A 83 8.66 2.45 8.16
C LEU A 83 8.87 2.28 6.65
N HIS A 84 10.12 2.15 6.21
CA HIS A 84 10.44 1.92 4.80
C HIS A 84 10.11 0.51 4.30
N HIS A 85 10.18 -0.52 5.16
CA HIS A 85 9.89 -1.89 4.74
C HIS A 85 8.39 -2.23 4.71
N VAL A 86 7.54 -1.47 5.44
CA VAL A 86 6.08 -1.58 5.32
C VAL A 86 5.58 -1.07 3.96
N LYS A 87 6.36 -0.23 3.26
CA LYS A 87 6.03 0.33 1.94
C LYS A 87 6.84 -0.31 0.80
N LYS A 88 7.10 -1.62 0.82
CA LYS A 88 7.55 -2.27 -0.42
C LYS A 88 6.38 -2.27 -1.41
N PRO A 89 6.55 -1.71 -2.63
CA PRO A 89 5.54 -1.87 -3.66
C PRO A 89 5.44 -3.36 -3.98
N HIS A 90 4.27 -3.95 -3.73
CA HIS A 90 3.97 -5.29 -4.22
C HIS A 90 4.14 -5.30 -5.74
N LEU A 91 4.97 -6.21 -6.26
CA LEU A 91 5.07 -6.40 -7.70
C LEU A 91 3.94 -7.31 -8.13
N TYR A 92 2.91 -6.70 -8.70
CA TYR A 92 1.77 -7.41 -9.22
C TYR A 92 2.11 -8.01 -10.57
N ARG A 93 1.92 -9.33 -10.70
CA ARG A 93 2.08 -10.02 -11.97
C ARG A 93 0.72 -10.51 -12.44
N ILE A 94 0.37 -10.16 -13.67
CA ILE A 94 -0.76 -10.75 -14.37
C ILE A 94 -0.45 -12.23 -14.58
N THR A 95 -1.27 -13.13 -14.03
CA THR A 95 -0.99 -14.57 -14.06
C THR A 95 -1.80 -15.32 -15.10
N LYS A 96 -3.06 -14.93 -15.30
CA LYS A 96 -3.93 -15.59 -16.27
C LYS A 96 -4.79 -14.58 -16.99
N LYS A 97 -4.74 -14.65 -18.32
CA LYS A 97 -5.66 -14.00 -19.23
C LYS A 97 -6.74 -15.03 -19.57
N LYS A 98 -7.99 -14.76 -19.20
CA LYS A 98 -9.12 -15.65 -19.51
C LYS A 98 -10.06 -14.94 -20.48
N PRO A 99 -10.62 -15.65 -21.49
CA PRO A 99 -11.69 -15.09 -22.29
C PRO A 99 -12.90 -14.84 -21.40
N LEU A 100 -13.44 -13.62 -21.42
CA LEU A 100 -14.67 -13.32 -20.70
C LEU A 100 -15.85 -13.63 -21.62
N LEU A 101 -16.65 -14.64 -21.26
CA LEU A 101 -17.81 -15.08 -22.04
C LEU A 101 -19.10 -14.35 -21.63
N HIS A 102 -19.18 -13.91 -20.37
CA HIS A 102 -20.32 -13.14 -19.85
C HIS A 102 -19.87 -12.23 -18.70
N GLY A 103 -20.38 -10.99 -18.69
CA GLY A 103 -20.08 -9.98 -17.68
C GLY A 103 -21.35 -9.54 -16.96
N PRO A 104 -21.71 -10.12 -15.80
CA PRO A 104 -22.96 -9.79 -15.10
C PRO A 104 -23.02 -8.32 -14.66
N HIS A 105 -21.94 -7.79 -14.07
CA HIS A 105 -21.88 -6.36 -13.71
C HIS A 105 -20.53 -5.78 -14.09
N VAL A 106 -20.55 -4.87 -15.06
CA VAL A 106 -19.38 -4.16 -15.57
C VAL A 106 -19.38 -2.70 -15.06
N ILE A 107 -18.23 -2.30 -14.51
CA ILE A 107 -17.94 -0.96 -14.01
C ILE A 107 -16.96 -0.32 -14.99
N GLY A 108 -17.28 0.86 -15.48
CA GLY A 108 -16.45 1.61 -16.43
C GLY A 108 -16.06 2.99 -15.91
N THR A 109 -14.85 3.42 -16.27
CA THR A 109 -14.41 4.81 -16.12
C THR A 109 -13.96 5.38 -17.47
N PRO A 110 -14.80 5.29 -18.53
CA PRO A 110 -14.39 5.66 -19.88
C PRO A 110 -13.94 7.13 -19.92
N ALA A 111 -12.88 7.40 -20.67
CA ALA A 111 -12.44 8.74 -20.98
C ALA A 111 -13.49 9.45 -21.84
N VAL A 112 -13.44 10.79 -21.82
CA VAL A 112 -14.22 11.61 -22.75
C VAL A 112 -13.87 11.19 -24.19
N GLY A 113 -14.89 10.96 -25.01
CA GLY A 113 -14.83 10.46 -26.38
C GLY A 113 -14.95 8.94 -26.49
N GLN A 114 -14.91 8.20 -25.38
CA GLN A 114 -14.93 6.73 -25.37
C GLN A 114 -16.22 6.14 -24.79
N VAL A 115 -17.16 6.96 -24.33
CA VAL A 115 -18.41 6.50 -23.71
C VAL A 115 -19.22 5.64 -24.68
N ALA A 116 -19.38 6.07 -25.93
CA ALA A 116 -20.12 5.31 -26.94
C ALA A 116 -19.49 3.94 -27.20
N SER A 117 -18.16 3.89 -27.37
CA SER A 117 -17.40 2.64 -27.59
C SER A 117 -17.53 1.68 -26.42
N PHE A 118 -17.46 2.20 -25.18
CA PHE A 118 -17.67 1.43 -23.96
C PHE A 118 -19.08 0.81 -23.93
N LEU A 119 -20.11 1.62 -24.16
CA LEU A 119 -21.50 1.16 -24.12
C LEU A 119 -21.80 0.12 -25.21
N GLN A 120 -21.24 0.28 -26.41
CA GLN A 120 -21.36 -0.68 -27.50
C GLN A 120 -20.70 -2.04 -27.16
N THR A 121 -19.52 -1.99 -26.55
CA THR A 121 -18.75 -3.19 -26.21
C THR A 121 -19.45 -4.04 -25.14
N TYR A 122 -20.08 -3.38 -24.17
CA TYR A 122 -20.77 -4.07 -23.07
C TYR A 122 -22.29 -4.15 -23.27
N THR A 123 -22.71 -4.27 -24.53
CA THR A 123 -24.12 -4.49 -24.89
C THR A 123 -24.69 -5.83 -24.43
N SER A 124 -23.91 -6.78 -23.93
CA SER A 124 -24.46 -8.02 -23.34
C SER A 124 -24.42 -8.03 -21.81
N ALA A 125 -23.87 -7.01 -21.17
CA ALA A 125 -23.77 -6.95 -19.72
C ALA A 125 -25.14 -6.80 -19.06
N GLU A 126 -25.38 -7.51 -17.95
CA GLU A 126 -26.66 -7.44 -17.23
C GLU A 126 -26.80 -6.10 -16.50
N LYS A 127 -25.69 -5.55 -16.01
CA LYS A 127 -25.63 -4.26 -15.33
C LYS A 127 -24.39 -3.46 -15.71
N LEU A 128 -24.58 -2.16 -15.92
CA LEU A 128 -23.50 -1.22 -16.21
C LEU A 128 -23.49 -0.08 -15.19
N SER A 129 -22.31 0.17 -14.60
CA SER A 129 -22.08 1.34 -13.75
C SER A 129 -20.96 2.21 -14.33
N LEU A 130 -21.28 3.47 -14.62
CA LEU A 130 -20.31 4.47 -15.08
C LEU A 130 -19.83 5.31 -13.90
N LEU A 131 -18.53 5.32 -13.66
CA LEU A 131 -17.90 6.14 -12.62
C LEU A 131 -17.18 7.33 -13.28
N LEU A 132 -17.86 8.48 -13.32
CA LEU A 132 -17.43 9.64 -14.09
C LEU A 132 -16.88 10.73 -13.14
N PRO A 133 -15.78 11.41 -13.48
CA PRO A 133 -15.33 12.56 -12.70
C PRO A 133 -16.36 13.69 -12.73
N GLN A 134 -16.71 14.21 -11.56
CA GLN A 134 -17.67 15.29 -11.37
C GLN A 134 -17.25 16.58 -12.08
N VAL A 135 -15.93 16.86 -12.13
CA VAL A 135 -15.38 18.04 -12.80
C VAL A 135 -15.69 18.05 -14.30
N LEU A 136 -15.76 16.87 -14.93
CA LEU A 136 -16.02 16.71 -16.36
C LEU A 136 -17.49 16.39 -16.65
N GLN A 137 -18.38 16.55 -15.67
CA GLN A 137 -19.79 16.17 -15.77
C GLN A 137 -20.48 16.77 -17.01
N LEU A 138 -20.18 18.02 -17.37
CA LEU A 138 -20.83 18.71 -18.49
C LEU A 138 -20.42 18.13 -19.86
N GLU A 139 -19.16 17.73 -20.00
CA GLU A 139 -18.64 17.07 -21.20
C GLU A 139 -19.30 15.69 -21.36
N TYR A 140 -19.32 14.89 -20.28
CA TYR A 140 -19.99 13.58 -20.29
C TYR A 140 -21.50 13.69 -20.50
N GLN A 141 -22.16 14.73 -20.01
CA GLN A 141 -23.59 14.96 -20.25
C GLN A 141 -23.88 15.15 -21.74
N THR A 142 -23.00 15.83 -22.46
CA THR A 142 -23.16 16.04 -23.90
C THR A 142 -23.04 14.72 -24.67
N GLU A 143 -22.04 13.90 -24.33
CA GLU A 143 -21.87 12.56 -24.91
C GLU A 143 -23.04 11.64 -24.57
N LEU A 144 -23.47 11.59 -23.31
CA LEU A 144 -24.60 10.78 -22.88
C LEU A 144 -25.91 11.23 -23.53
N ALA A 145 -26.12 12.53 -23.73
CA ALA A 145 -27.32 13.04 -24.42
C ALA A 145 -27.37 12.62 -25.89
N SER A 146 -26.21 12.52 -26.56
CA SER A 146 -26.12 12.01 -27.93
C SER A 146 -26.38 10.50 -28.06
N ILE A 147 -26.35 9.78 -26.93
CA ILE A 147 -26.57 8.34 -26.85
C ILE A 147 -27.99 8.13 -26.32
N GLU A 148 -28.99 8.55 -27.11
CA GLU A 148 -30.40 8.40 -26.76
C GLU A 148 -30.76 6.90 -26.57
N GLY A 149 -31.38 6.59 -25.42
CA GLY A 149 -32.33 5.47 -25.32
C GLY A 149 -31.81 4.06 -25.03
N ALA A 150 -30.54 3.84 -24.70
CA ALA A 150 -30.02 2.48 -24.51
C ALA A 150 -29.53 2.18 -23.09
N ARG A 151 -30.44 1.60 -22.27
CA ARG A 151 -30.23 0.81 -21.03
C ARG A 151 -30.22 1.52 -19.69
N ASP A 152 -30.52 0.74 -18.66
CA ASP A 152 -30.37 1.04 -17.24
C ASP A 152 -28.87 1.11 -16.86
N VAL A 153 -28.24 2.23 -17.21
CA VAL A 153 -26.84 2.53 -16.85
C VAL A 153 -26.85 3.38 -15.59
N GLU A 154 -26.23 2.87 -14.52
CA GLU A 154 -26.08 3.63 -13.27
C GLU A 154 -24.89 4.58 -13.38
N ILE A 155 -25.15 5.89 -13.38
CA ILE A 155 -24.11 6.92 -13.41
C ILE A 155 -23.76 7.34 -11.98
N HIS A 156 -22.47 7.33 -11.67
CA HIS A 156 -21.92 7.79 -10.40
C HIS A 156 -20.85 8.84 -10.63
N LEU A 157 -20.95 9.94 -9.89
CA LEU A 157 -19.99 11.03 -9.95
C LEU A 157 -18.92 10.82 -8.87
N LEU A 158 -17.66 10.82 -9.30
CA LEU A 158 -16.46 10.77 -8.47
C LEU A 158 -15.89 12.17 -8.32
N LYS A 159 -15.46 12.52 -7.11
CA LYS A 159 -14.93 13.85 -6.80
C LYS A 159 -13.53 14.05 -7.36
N GLU A 160 -12.73 12.99 -7.37
CA GLU A 160 -11.31 13.06 -7.69
C GLU A 160 -11.05 12.78 -9.18
N ASN A 161 -10.08 13.49 -9.76
CA ASN A 161 -9.79 13.41 -11.19
C ASN A 161 -8.33 13.14 -11.54
N ASP A 162 -7.38 13.76 -10.80
CA ASP A 162 -5.97 13.78 -11.24
C ASP A 162 -5.03 13.05 -10.27
N ASP A 163 -5.38 12.96 -8.98
CA ASP A 163 -4.54 12.31 -7.97
C ASP A 163 -4.83 10.80 -7.93
N LEU A 164 -3.90 10.01 -8.46
CA LEU A 164 -3.96 8.54 -8.49
C LEU A 164 -4.35 7.92 -7.14
N GLN A 165 -3.77 8.39 -6.03
CA GLN A 165 -4.02 7.80 -4.71
C GLN A 165 -5.45 8.09 -4.25
N LYS A 166 -5.92 9.32 -4.47
CA LYS A 166 -7.27 9.71 -4.09
C LYS A 166 -8.32 9.05 -4.97
N ILE A 167 -8.06 8.93 -6.28
CA ILE A 167 -8.93 8.19 -7.21
C ILE A 167 -9.00 6.71 -6.79
N ALA A 168 -7.87 6.07 -6.49
CA ALA A 168 -7.85 4.68 -6.05
C ALA A 168 -8.65 4.47 -4.76
N LEU A 169 -8.50 5.36 -3.77
CA LEU A 169 -9.25 5.32 -2.53
C LEU A 169 -10.76 5.52 -2.75
N GLU A 170 -11.15 6.46 -3.61
CA GLU A 170 -12.56 6.71 -3.91
C GLU A 170 -13.20 5.53 -4.64
N LEU A 171 -12.48 4.92 -5.60
CA LEU A 171 -12.89 3.69 -6.27
C LEU A 171 -13.05 2.54 -5.26
N GLU A 172 -12.09 2.37 -4.36
CA GLU A 172 -12.13 1.35 -3.31
C GLU A 172 -13.36 1.53 -2.41
N GLN A 173 -13.64 2.76 -1.95
CA GLN A 173 -14.81 3.06 -1.14
C GLN A 173 -16.12 2.75 -1.87
N TRP A 174 -16.20 3.11 -3.15
CA TRP A 174 -17.37 2.82 -3.97
C TRP A 174 -17.56 1.31 -4.14
N VAL A 175 -16.50 0.58 -4.48
CA VAL A 175 -16.52 -0.89 -4.65
C VAL A 175 -16.91 -1.58 -3.35
N LYS A 176 -16.32 -1.21 -2.21
CA LYS A 176 -16.68 -1.74 -0.89
C LYS A 176 -18.14 -1.55 -0.58
N LYS A 177 -18.68 -0.34 -0.83
CA LYS A 177 -20.10 -0.04 -0.63
C LYS A 177 -20.99 -0.92 -1.51
N ARG A 178 -20.59 -1.17 -2.76
CA ARG A 178 -21.33 -2.03 -3.68
C ARG A 178 -21.30 -3.49 -3.30
N LEU A 179 -20.13 -4.02 -2.94
CA LEU A 179 -19.99 -5.40 -2.48
C LEU A 179 -20.78 -5.65 -1.19
N LYS A 180 -20.78 -4.68 -0.25
CA LYS A 180 -21.54 -4.80 1.01
C LYS A 180 -23.06 -4.78 0.81
N ASN A 181 -23.56 -3.99 -0.13
CA ASN A 181 -25.00 -3.83 -0.38
C ASN A 181 -25.58 -4.89 -1.33
N ARG A 182 -24.82 -5.96 -1.60
CA ARG A 182 -25.22 -6.99 -2.54
C ARG A 182 -26.23 -7.95 -1.90
N PRO A 183 -27.32 -8.31 -2.58
CA PRO A 183 -28.22 -9.36 -2.09
C PRO A 183 -27.45 -10.68 -2.00
N ALA A 184 -27.68 -11.44 -0.92
CA ALA A 184 -26.89 -12.62 -0.56
C ALA A 184 -26.85 -13.73 -1.64
N ASP A 185 -27.83 -13.77 -2.54
CA ASP A 185 -27.91 -14.74 -3.64
C ASP A 185 -27.06 -14.38 -4.87
N ASN A 186 -26.52 -13.17 -4.95
CA ASN A 186 -25.82 -12.71 -6.14
C ASN A 186 -24.29 -12.84 -6.00
N VAL A 187 -23.77 -14.03 -6.35
CA VAL A 187 -22.33 -14.38 -6.36
C VAL A 187 -21.58 -13.77 -7.55
N SER A 188 -22.22 -12.94 -8.37
CA SER A 188 -21.55 -12.34 -9.54
C SER A 188 -20.28 -11.61 -9.13
N ARG A 189 -19.17 -11.75 -9.85
CA ARG A 189 -17.99 -10.88 -9.63
C ARG A 189 -18.24 -9.50 -10.24
N LEU A 190 -17.68 -8.46 -9.64
CA LEU A 190 -17.65 -7.14 -10.26
C LEU A 190 -16.49 -7.09 -11.24
N PHE A 191 -16.76 -6.63 -12.46
CA PHE A 191 -15.73 -6.49 -13.49
C PHE A 191 -15.47 -5.02 -13.73
N MET A 192 -14.21 -4.59 -13.72
CA MET A 192 -13.84 -3.20 -13.97
C MET A 192 -13.09 -3.08 -15.30
N ASP A 193 -13.66 -2.32 -16.24
CA ASP A 193 -13.04 -2.05 -17.53
C ASP A 193 -11.91 -1.03 -17.41
N ILE A 194 -10.76 -1.39 -17.97
CA ILE A 194 -9.57 -0.52 -18.07
C ILE A 194 -9.24 -0.16 -19.52
N THR A 195 -10.06 -0.58 -20.50
CA THR A 195 -9.83 -0.38 -21.94
C THR A 195 -10.05 1.05 -22.35
N TYR A 196 -11.19 1.60 -21.92
CA TYR A 196 -11.65 2.92 -22.34
C TYR A 196 -11.25 4.01 -21.36
N ALA A 197 -10.62 3.64 -20.24
CA ALA A 197 -10.21 4.55 -19.19
C ALA A 197 -8.89 5.27 -19.51
N THR A 198 -8.67 6.42 -18.87
CA THR A 198 -7.38 7.11 -18.92
C THR A 198 -6.31 6.30 -18.19
N PRO A 199 -5.01 6.43 -18.52
CA PRO A 199 -3.95 5.68 -17.85
C PRO A 199 -3.96 5.79 -16.32
N VAL A 200 -4.29 6.97 -15.79
CA VAL A 200 -4.39 7.21 -14.34
C VAL A 200 -5.54 6.41 -13.73
N ARG A 201 -6.70 6.36 -14.40
CA ARG A 201 -7.88 5.62 -13.93
C ARG A 201 -7.70 4.11 -14.09
N SER A 202 -7.06 3.65 -15.16
CA SER A 202 -6.67 2.24 -15.32
C SER A 202 -5.68 1.81 -14.24
N ALA A 203 -4.73 2.67 -13.85
CA ALA A 203 -3.83 2.41 -12.74
C ALA A 203 -4.57 2.39 -11.39
N ALA A 204 -5.52 3.31 -11.17
CA ALA A 204 -6.35 3.33 -9.97
C ALA A 204 -7.24 2.07 -9.84
N ALA A 205 -7.84 1.63 -10.96
CA ALA A 205 -8.58 0.38 -11.06
C ALA A 205 -7.70 -0.82 -10.71
N LEU A 206 -6.45 -0.82 -11.19
CA LEU A 206 -5.46 -1.82 -10.82
C LEU A 206 -5.25 -1.86 -9.32
N PHE A 207 -4.95 -0.75 -8.65
CA PHE A 207 -4.80 -0.71 -7.19
C PHE A 207 -6.05 -1.20 -6.46
N CYS A 208 -7.24 -0.78 -6.90
CA CYS A 208 -8.50 -1.22 -6.32
C CYS A 208 -8.69 -2.75 -6.40
N SER A 209 -8.31 -3.37 -7.52
CA SER A 209 -8.43 -4.83 -7.74
C SER A 209 -7.52 -5.70 -6.88
N LEU A 210 -6.56 -5.09 -6.18
CA LEU A 210 -5.61 -5.81 -5.36
C LEU A 210 -6.14 -6.00 -3.94
N ASP A 211 -6.95 -5.04 -3.49
CA ASP A 211 -7.54 -5.03 -2.15
C ASP A 211 -8.99 -5.51 -2.15
N GLN A 212 -9.68 -5.47 -3.29
CA GLN A 212 -11.09 -5.80 -3.44
C GLN A 212 -11.32 -7.01 -4.36
N ASP A 213 -12.38 -7.78 -4.12
CA ASP A 213 -12.80 -8.92 -4.95
C ASP A 213 -13.46 -8.43 -6.25
N ILE A 214 -12.64 -7.84 -7.12
CA ILE A 214 -13.03 -7.37 -8.46
C ILE A 214 -12.05 -7.91 -9.50
N GLU A 215 -12.54 -8.18 -10.70
CA GLU A 215 -11.71 -8.60 -11.84
C GLU A 215 -11.53 -7.44 -12.82
N LEU A 216 -10.33 -7.28 -13.36
CA LEU A 216 -10.08 -6.28 -14.41
C LEU A 216 -10.36 -6.89 -15.77
N ILE A 217 -11.04 -6.13 -16.63
CA ILE A 217 -11.31 -6.52 -18.01
C ILE A 217 -10.69 -5.54 -19.00
N GLN A 218 -10.16 -6.07 -20.09
CA GLN A 218 -9.66 -5.27 -21.21
C GLN A 218 -10.11 -5.86 -22.54
N GLY A 219 -10.60 -4.99 -23.42
CA GLY A 219 -10.82 -5.26 -24.83
C GLY A 219 -9.48 -5.31 -25.57
N THR A 220 -9.28 -6.38 -26.33
CA THR A 220 -8.21 -6.44 -27.33
C THR A 220 -8.61 -5.68 -28.60
N PRO A 221 -7.64 -5.22 -29.42
CA PRO A 221 -7.93 -4.59 -30.71
C PRO A 221 -8.80 -5.45 -31.64
N ASP A 222 -8.74 -6.78 -31.48
CA ASP A 222 -9.53 -7.75 -32.25
C ASP A 222 -10.98 -7.88 -31.75
N GLY A 223 -11.43 -7.02 -30.82
CA GLY A 223 -12.79 -7.02 -30.26
C GLY A 223 -13.05 -8.09 -29.20
N LYS A 224 -12.05 -8.89 -28.81
CA LYS A 224 -12.21 -9.92 -27.76
C LYS A 224 -12.00 -9.32 -26.38
N LEU A 225 -12.89 -9.64 -25.44
CA LEU A 225 -12.80 -9.27 -24.03
C LEU A 225 -11.99 -10.30 -23.25
N SER A 226 -11.03 -9.81 -22.46
CA SER A 226 -10.18 -10.64 -21.60
C SER A 226 -10.26 -10.17 -20.17
N SER A 227 -10.49 -11.10 -19.25
CA SER A 227 -10.34 -10.88 -17.80
C SER A 227 -8.92 -11.21 -17.36
N TYR A 228 -8.43 -10.48 -16.37
CA TYR A 228 -7.12 -10.67 -15.77
C TYR A 228 -7.22 -11.08 -14.31
N ASP A 229 -6.65 -12.26 -14.01
CA ASP A 229 -6.33 -12.64 -12.63
C ASP A 229 -4.98 -12.02 -12.25
N LEU A 230 -5.01 -11.04 -11.35
CA LEU A 230 -3.82 -10.48 -10.74
C LEU A 230 -3.42 -11.34 -9.55
N VAL A 231 -2.17 -11.80 -9.51
CA VAL A 231 -1.59 -12.38 -8.30
C VAL A 231 -0.55 -11.43 -7.78
N CYS A 232 -0.71 -11.04 -6.52
CA CYS A 232 0.33 -10.38 -5.77
C CYS A 232 1.47 -11.37 -5.54
N LYS A 233 2.62 -11.16 -6.18
CA LYS A 233 3.85 -11.80 -5.73
C LYS A 233 4.53 -10.83 -4.77
N VAL A 234 4.53 -11.20 -3.49
CA VAL A 234 5.41 -10.53 -2.53
C VAL A 234 6.84 -10.80 -3.03
N GLN A 235 7.56 -9.74 -3.36
CA GLN A 235 8.95 -9.84 -3.78
C GLN A 235 9.76 -10.28 -2.54
N GLU A 236 10.12 -11.56 -2.49
CA GLU A 236 10.96 -12.20 -1.46
C GLU A 236 12.27 -11.42 -1.19
#